data_AF-A0A971GNZ7-F1
#
_entry.id   AF-A0A971GNZ7-F1
#
_cell.length_a   1.000
_cell.length_b   1.000
_cell.length_c   1.000
_cell.angle_alpha   90.00
_cell.angle_beta   90.00
_cell.angle_gamma   90.00
#
_symmetry.space_group_name_H-M   'P 1'
#
loop_
_entity.id
_entity.type
_entity.pdbx_description
1 polymer ?
#
loop_
_entity_poly.entity_id
_entity_poly.type
_entity_poly.pdbx_seq_one_letter_code
_entity_poly.pdbx_strand_id
1 'polypeptide(L)'
;MSYHFINVETGEYFYCDEQAWIRALDTAEKNGWEPYGTLYDMEYSIEDECAFLDDEAEILYAVIFTMGNLSQWKGSYTEKCNQVLDFNDTVFLTEALEGTDTDPELVRFIDKGTFRICAE
;
A
#
# COMPACT_ATOMS: atom_id res chain seq x y z
N MET A 1 12.49 -8.90 1.51
CA MET A 1 12.60 -7.56 0.88
C MET A 1 11.70 -6.61 1.65
N SER A 2 12.17 -5.44 2.09
CA SER A 2 11.35 -4.48 2.85
C SER A 2 10.14 -3.99 2.05
N TYR A 3 9.07 -3.60 2.74
CA TYR A 3 8.02 -2.76 2.20
C TYR A 3 8.44 -1.29 2.28
N HIS A 4 7.96 -0.54 1.29
CA HIS A 4 8.10 0.90 1.23
C HIS A 4 6.69 1.51 1.22
N PHE A 5 6.39 2.31 2.24
CA PHE A 5 5.11 2.96 2.39
C PHE A 5 5.22 4.46 2.17
N ILE A 6 4.21 5.05 1.52
CA ILE A 6 4.11 6.49 1.27
C ILE A 6 2.76 6.97 1.78
N ASN A 7 2.74 7.89 2.74
CA ASN A 7 1.50 8.56 3.12
C ASN A 7 1.02 9.45 1.95
N VAL A 8 -0.20 9.25 1.48
CA VAL A 8 -0.69 9.86 0.23
C VAL A 8 -0.92 11.36 0.38
N GLU A 9 -1.18 11.86 1.59
CA GLU A 9 -1.44 13.28 1.85
C GLU A 9 -0.15 14.07 2.09
N THR A 10 0.81 13.49 2.81
CA THR A 10 2.02 14.19 3.29
C THR A 10 3.27 13.86 2.49
N GLY A 11 3.28 12.74 1.76
CA GLY A 11 4.46 12.21 1.09
C GLY A 11 5.51 11.65 2.05
N GLU A 12 5.18 11.43 3.33
CA GLU A 12 6.09 10.80 4.29
C GLU A 12 6.35 9.33 3.91
N TYR A 13 7.61 8.91 4.03
CA TYR A 13 8.05 7.56 3.71
C TYR A 13 8.31 6.75 4.97
N PHE A 14 7.97 5.46 4.94
CA PHE A 14 8.33 4.50 5.97
C PHE A 14 8.80 3.19 5.35
N TYR A 15 9.91 2.66 5.85
CA TYR A 15 10.44 1.36 5.43
C TYR A 15 10.13 0.32 6.51
N CYS A 16 9.42 -0.73 6.12
CA CYS A 16 9.05 -1.81 7.03
C CYS A 16 9.71 -3.12 6.60
N ASP A 17 10.26 -3.89 7.53
CA ASP A 17 10.69 -5.25 7.22
C ASP A 17 9.50 -6.11 6.77
N GLU A 18 9.73 -7.02 5.83
CA GLU A 18 8.70 -7.88 5.27
C GLU A 18 7.97 -8.69 6.34
N GLN A 19 8.74 -9.29 7.25
CA GLN A 19 8.18 -10.12 8.29
C GLN A 19 7.52 -9.27 9.37
N ALA A 20 8.02 -8.06 9.62
CA ALA A 20 7.38 -7.12 10.54
C ALA A 20 5.98 -6.75 10.05
N TRP A 21 5.85 -6.41 8.76
CA TRP A 21 4.54 -6.10 8.17
C TRP A 21 3.59 -7.29 8.18
N ILE A 22 4.05 -8.48 7.75
CA ILE A 22 3.22 -9.69 7.75
C ILE A 22 2.77 -10.03 9.18
N ARG A 23 3.66 -9.95 10.17
CA ARG A 23 3.29 -10.19 11.57
C ARG A 23 2.31 -9.16 12.10
N ALA A 24 2.39 -7.90 11.67
CA ALA A 24 1.43 -6.88 12.04
C ALA A 24 0.04 -7.23 11.49
N LEU A 25 -0.06 -7.58 10.21
CA LEU A 25 -1.33 -8.01 9.60
C LEU A 25 -1.92 -9.26 10.30
N ASP A 26 -1.10 -10.28 10.55
CA ASP A 26 -1.51 -11.50 11.27
C ASP A 26 -2.00 -11.19 12.70
N THR A 27 -1.41 -10.18 13.34
CA THR A 27 -1.78 -9.75 14.70
C THR A 27 -3.10 -8.98 14.67
N ALA A 28 -3.24 -8.06 13.72
CA ALA A 28 -4.45 -7.27 13.53
C ALA A 28 -5.66 -8.17 13.21
N GLU A 29 -5.51 -9.15 12.31
CA GLU A 29 -6.57 -10.12 11.98
C GLU A 29 -7.02 -10.90 13.22
N LYS A 30 -6.08 -11.37 14.05
CA LYS A 30 -6.40 -12.05 15.33
C LYS A 30 -7.11 -11.15 16.34
N ASN A 31 -6.89 -9.84 16.24
CA ASN A 31 -7.54 -8.83 17.08
C ASN A 31 -8.85 -8.30 16.47
N GLY A 32 -9.33 -8.91 15.38
CA GLY A 32 -10.63 -8.59 14.78
C GLY A 32 -10.61 -7.49 13.74
N TRP A 33 -9.44 -7.14 13.19
CA TRP A 33 -9.37 -6.28 12.02
C TRP A 33 -9.97 -6.99 10.80
N GLU A 34 -11.03 -6.40 10.24
CA GLU A 34 -11.71 -6.87 9.04
C GLU A 34 -11.43 -5.88 7.89
N PRO A 35 -10.49 -6.18 6.98
CA PRO A 35 -10.10 -5.24 5.93
C PRO A 35 -11.23 -4.98 4.93
N TYR A 36 -11.43 -3.71 4.55
CA TYR A 36 -12.37 -3.30 3.50
C TYR A 36 -11.83 -3.58 2.10
N GLY A 37 -10.51 -3.52 1.95
CA GLY A 37 -9.80 -3.82 0.71
C GLY A 37 -8.99 -2.63 0.24
N THR A 38 -7.90 -2.90 -0.48
CA THR A 38 -7.05 -1.83 -1.03
C THR A 38 -7.53 -1.36 -2.40
N LEU A 39 -7.20 -0.12 -2.72
CA LEU A 39 -7.44 0.49 -4.01
C LEU A 39 -6.16 0.42 -4.85
N TYR A 40 -6.27 0.10 -6.13
CA TYR A 40 -5.13 0.17 -7.04
C TYR A 40 -4.92 1.62 -7.50
N ASP A 41 -3.75 2.20 -7.25
CA ASP A 41 -3.44 3.57 -7.63
C ASP A 41 -2.97 3.64 -9.08
N MET A 42 -3.96 3.71 -9.98
CA MET A 42 -3.72 3.75 -11.42
C MET A 42 -2.93 4.98 -11.86
N GLU A 43 -3.26 6.16 -11.31
CA GLU A 43 -2.61 7.41 -11.70
C GLU A 43 -1.13 7.36 -11.34
N TYR A 44 -0.82 7.01 -10.09
CA TYR A 44 0.57 6.85 -9.66
C TYR A 44 1.30 5.76 -10.44
N SER A 45 0.65 4.61 -10.70
CA SER A 45 1.29 3.52 -11.45
C SER A 45 1.58 3.90 -12.90
N ILE A 46 0.71 4.70 -13.55
CA ILE A 46 0.98 5.21 -14.89
C ILE A 46 2.14 6.21 -14.86
N GLU A 47 2.14 7.13 -13.90
CA GLU A 47 3.23 8.11 -13.76
C GLU A 47 4.58 7.44 -13.53
N ASP A 48 4.63 6.42 -12.66
CA ASP A 48 5.84 5.66 -12.33
C ASP A 48 6.37 4.87 -13.54
N GLU A 49 5.50 4.11 -14.23
CA GLU A 49 5.87 3.34 -15.43
C GLU A 49 6.27 4.25 -16.61
N CYS A 50 5.67 5.44 -16.73
CA CYS A 50 5.96 6.38 -17.81
C CYS A 50 7.10 7.35 -17.50
N ALA A 51 7.60 7.41 -16.25
CA ALA A 51 8.57 8.43 -15.80
C ALA A 51 9.84 8.52 -16.67
N PHE A 52 10.20 7.42 -17.32
CA PHE A 52 11.41 7.31 -18.14
C PHE A 52 11.13 6.91 -19.60
N LEU A 53 9.86 6.91 -20.02
CA LEU A 53 9.46 6.57 -21.38
C LEU A 53 9.33 7.85 -22.22
N ASP A 54 10.00 7.86 -23.37
CA ASP A 54 9.94 8.96 -24.34
C ASP A 54 9.16 8.59 -25.61
N ASP A 55 8.88 7.29 -25.83
CA ASP A 55 8.17 6.80 -27.01
C ASP A 55 6.66 6.70 -26.79
N GLU A 56 5.88 7.27 -27.71
CA GLU A 56 4.42 7.33 -27.59
C GLU A 56 3.75 5.95 -27.61
N ALA A 57 4.32 4.96 -28.32
CA ALA A 57 3.77 3.61 -28.37
C ALA A 57 4.09 2.83 -27.08
N GLU A 58 5.27 3.06 -26.50
CA GLU A 58 5.65 2.51 -25.18
C GLU A 58 4.76 3.07 -24.07
N ILE A 59 4.51 4.38 -24.06
CA ILE A 59 3.58 5.04 -23.12
C ILE A 59 2.16 4.46 -23.27
N LEU A 60 1.65 4.35 -24.50
CA LEU A 60 0.32 3.80 -24.74
C LEU A 60 0.22 2.34 -24.26
N TYR A 61 1.26 1.55 -24.50
CA TYR A 61 1.33 0.18 -24.01
C TYR A 61 1.31 0.11 -22.48
N ALA A 62 2.12 0.95 -21.80
CA ALA A 62 2.16 1.03 -20.34
C ALA A 62 0.77 1.38 -19.76
N VAL A 63 0.09 2.38 -20.32
CA VAL A 63 -1.27 2.76 -19.92
C VAL A 63 -2.25 1.60 -20.08
N ILE A 64 -2.25 0.91 -21.23
CA ILE A 64 -3.14 -0.23 -21.49
C ILE A 64 -2.86 -1.38 -20.52
N PHE A 65 -1.58 -1.66 -20.26
CA PHE A 65 -1.15 -2.71 -19.33
C PHE A 65 -1.63 -2.41 -17.90
N THR A 66 -1.42 -1.19 -17.41
CA THR A 66 -1.85 -0.74 -16.09
C THR A 66 -3.38 -0.75 -15.95
N MET A 67 -4.12 -0.38 -17.00
CA MET A 67 -5.58 -0.56 -17.04
C MET A 67 -6.02 -2.02 -16.94
N GLY A 68 -5.28 -2.93 -17.58
CA GLY A 68 -5.47 -4.37 -17.44
C GLY A 68 -5.34 -4.84 -15.99
N ASN A 69 -4.30 -4.38 -15.29
CA ASN A 69 -4.06 -4.72 -13.88
C ASN A 69 -5.19 -4.23 -12.97
N LEU A 70 -5.67 -2.99 -13.15
CA LEU A 70 -6.82 -2.48 -12.40
C LEU A 70 -8.05 -3.38 -12.55
N SER A 71 -8.35 -3.83 -13.78
CA SER A 71 -9.55 -4.65 -14.05
C SER A 71 -9.54 -6.02 -13.36
N GLN A 72 -8.35 -6.51 -13.00
CA GLN A 72 -8.14 -7.79 -12.32
C GLN A 72 -7.89 -7.62 -10.82
N TRP A 73 -7.88 -6.38 -10.33
CA TRP A 73 -7.54 -6.06 -8.97
C TRP A 73 -8.55 -6.67 -7.98
N LYS A 74 -8.04 -7.44 -7.03
CA LYS A 74 -8.84 -8.08 -5.97
C LYS A 74 -8.55 -7.52 -4.58
N GLY A 75 -7.68 -6.52 -4.49
CA GLY A 75 -7.12 -6.07 -3.22
C GLY A 75 -6.06 -7.05 -2.70
N SER A 76 -5.08 -6.48 -2.01
CA SER A 76 -4.05 -7.21 -1.27
C SER A 76 -3.56 -6.32 -0.12
N TYR A 77 -2.83 -6.89 0.83
CA TYR A 77 -2.06 -6.09 1.80
C TYR A 77 -0.60 -6.50 1.80
N THR A 78 -0.24 -7.54 1.05
CA THR A 78 1.08 -8.16 1.04
C THR A 78 1.78 -8.05 -0.31
N GLU A 79 1.05 -7.73 -1.37
CA GLU A 79 1.67 -7.49 -2.68
C GLU A 79 2.26 -6.09 -2.75
N LYS A 80 3.40 -5.95 -3.40
CA LYS A 80 4.06 -4.66 -3.62
C LYS A 80 3.68 -4.18 -5.01
N CYS A 81 2.68 -3.33 -5.13
CA CYS A 81 2.06 -3.03 -6.43
C CYS A 81 1.33 -1.68 -6.46
N ASN A 82 1.85 -0.66 -5.78
CA ASN A 82 1.28 0.69 -5.76
C ASN A 82 -0.21 0.71 -5.35
N GLN A 83 -0.53 -0.03 -4.30
CA GLN A 83 -1.88 -0.13 -3.76
C GLN A 83 -2.07 0.77 -2.55
N VAL A 84 -3.25 1.34 -2.37
CA VAL A 84 -3.57 2.30 -1.32
C VAL A 84 -4.48 1.66 -0.29
N LEU A 85 -4.09 1.79 0.98
CA LEU A 85 -4.93 1.53 2.14
C LEU A 85 -5.69 2.81 2.46
N ASP A 86 -7.02 2.73 2.46
CA ASP A 86 -7.87 3.88 2.74
C ASP A 86 -7.83 4.28 4.22
N PHE A 87 -8.37 5.46 4.52
CA PHE A 87 -8.37 5.98 5.89
C PHE A 87 -9.09 5.03 6.87
N ASN A 88 -10.18 4.39 6.46
CA ASN A 88 -10.96 3.53 7.35
C ASN A 88 -10.13 2.30 7.75
N ASP A 89 -9.50 1.64 6.78
CA ASP A 89 -8.63 0.49 7.03
C ASP A 89 -7.46 0.89 7.93
N THR A 90 -6.87 2.08 7.75
CA THR A 90 -5.78 2.54 8.63
C THR A 90 -6.22 2.80 10.07
N VAL A 91 -7.44 3.30 10.29
CA VAL A 91 -7.99 3.51 11.65
C VAL A 91 -8.18 2.17 12.34
N PHE A 92 -8.89 1.23 11.72
CA PHE A 92 -9.16 -0.07 12.33
C PHE A 92 -7.90 -0.92 12.48
N LEU A 93 -6.94 -0.79 11.54
CA LEU A 93 -5.64 -1.45 11.65
C LEU A 93 -4.85 -0.90 12.83
N THR A 94 -4.84 0.42 13.04
CA THR A 94 -4.17 1.06 14.19
C THR A 94 -4.79 0.58 15.51
N GLU A 95 -6.12 0.61 15.62
CA GLU A 95 -6.84 0.12 16.80
C GLU A 95 -6.52 -1.34 17.11
N ALA A 96 -6.48 -2.20 16.08
CA ALA A 96 -6.18 -3.62 16.25
C ALA A 96 -4.71 -3.90 16.64
N LEU A 97 -3.80 -2.96 16.37
CA LEU A 97 -2.38 -3.06 16.72
C LEU A 97 -2.02 -2.37 18.03
N GLU A 98 -2.91 -1.54 18.57
CA GLU A 98 -2.67 -0.80 19.81
C GLU A 98 -2.46 -1.76 21.00
N GLY A 99 -1.39 -1.54 21.77
CA GLY A 99 -1.06 -2.38 22.92
C GLY A 99 -0.48 -3.76 22.58
N THR A 100 -0.15 -4.03 21.31
CA THR A 100 0.56 -5.24 20.87
C THR A 100 2.08 -5.04 20.84
N ASP A 101 2.83 -6.12 20.56
CA ASP A 101 4.29 -6.08 20.40
C ASP A 101 4.73 -5.56 19.00
N THR A 102 3.80 -5.02 18.21
CA THR A 102 4.10 -4.43 16.89
C THR A 102 4.97 -3.18 17.05
N ASP A 103 5.86 -2.95 16.08
CA ASP A 103 6.75 -1.78 16.08
C ASP A 103 5.96 -0.46 16.25
N PRO A 104 6.19 0.31 17.32
CA PRO A 104 5.48 1.56 17.57
C PRO A 104 5.68 2.61 16.47
N GLU A 105 6.80 2.59 15.75
CA GLU A 105 7.03 3.53 14.64
C GLU A 105 6.14 3.19 13.44
N LEU A 106 5.95 1.90 13.15
CA LEU A 106 5.01 1.43 12.14
C LEU A 106 3.57 1.83 12.51
N VAL A 107 3.15 1.58 13.75
CA VAL A 107 1.79 1.93 14.21
C VAL A 107 1.55 3.44 14.09
N ARG A 108 2.53 4.26 14.49
CA ARG A 108 2.45 5.72 14.33
C ARG A 108 2.41 6.18 12.89
N PHE A 109 3.02 5.45 11.96
CA PHE A 109 2.93 5.76 10.54
C PHE A 109 1.52 5.45 10.01
N ILE A 110 0.96 4.29 10.36
CA ILE A 110 -0.41 3.89 9.95
C ILE A 110 -1.44 4.88 10.50
N ASP A 111 -1.30 5.33 11.74
CA ASP A 111 -2.20 6.30 12.40
C ASP A 111 -2.27 7.66 11.68
N LYS A 112 -1.30 7.98 10.82
CA LYS A 112 -1.31 9.22 9.99
C LYS A 112 -2.29 9.14 8.82
N GLY A 113 -2.99 8.02 8.64
CA GLY A 113 -4.03 7.85 7.64
C GLY A 113 -3.55 7.19 6.36
N THR A 114 -4.26 7.46 5.26
CA THR A 114 -4.12 6.78 3.96
C THR A 114 -2.68 6.72 3.46
N PHE A 115 -2.22 5.52 3.13
CA PHE A 115 -0.88 5.30 2.60
C PHE A 115 -0.86 4.26 1.48
N ARG A 116 0.17 4.35 0.63
CA ARG A 116 0.44 3.44 -0.48
C ARG A 116 1.48 2.40 -0.07
N ILE A 117 1.26 1.16 -0.46
CA ILE A 117 2.26 0.09 -0.53
C ILE A 117 2.89 0.12 -1.92
N CYS A 118 4.12 0.59 -2.02
CA CYS A 118 4.81 0.77 -3.29
C CYS A 118 5.23 -0.57 -3.93
N ALA A 119 5.47 -0.54 -5.24
CA ALA A 119 5.93 -1.70 -6.02
C ALA A 119 7.38 -2.13 -5.71
N GLU A 120 8.20 -1.24 -5.16
CA GLU A 120 9.61 -1.47 -4.81
C GLU A 120 10.01 -0.95 -3.42
#